data_AF-A0A7C7PLK3-F1
#
_entry.id   AF-A0A7C7PLK3-F1
#
_cell.length_a   1.000
_cell.length_b   1.000
_cell.length_c   1.000
_cell.angle_alpha   90.00
_cell.angle_beta   90.00
_cell.angle_gamma   90.00
#
_symmetry.space_group_name_H-M   'P 1'
#
loop_
_entity.id
_entity.type
_entity.pdbx_description
1 polymer ?
#
loop_
_entity_poly.entity_id
_entity_poly.type
_entity_poly.pdbx_seq_one_letter_code
_entity_poly.pdbx_strand_id
1 'polypeptide(L)'
;MTSAQLADTANALVADGKGILAADESSPTIKKRFDSIQIESTEENRRDYRDMLFSTPDAGQFISGAILYDETIRQTAANGTALVKKLESAGIIPGI
;
A
#
# COMPACT_ATOMS: atom_id res chain seq x y z
N MET A 1 -15.17 15.37 4.76
CA MET A 1 -13.98 15.97 4.13
C MET A 1 -14.41 17.28 3.49
N THR A 2 -13.77 18.39 3.82
CA THR A 2 -14.06 19.69 3.20
C THR A 2 -13.31 19.83 1.87
N SER A 3 -13.70 20.81 1.04
CA SER A 3 -12.94 21.14 -0.18
C SER A 3 -11.47 21.46 0.12
N ALA A 4 -11.21 22.17 1.23
CA ALA A 4 -9.84 22.45 1.67
C ALA A 4 -9.07 21.16 2.00
N GLN A 5 -9.67 20.22 2.74
CA GLN A 5 -9.03 18.94 3.06
C GLN A 5 -8.74 18.11 1.81
N LEU A 6 -9.62 18.14 0.80
CA LEU A 6 -9.38 17.48 -0.49
C LEU A 6 -8.18 18.10 -1.23
N ALA A 7 -8.11 19.43 -1.26
CA ALA A 7 -6.99 20.14 -1.87
C ALA A 7 -5.66 19.86 -1.16
N ASP A 8 -5.67 19.84 0.17
CA ASP A 8 -4.47 19.54 0.99
C ASP A 8 -3.97 18.12 0.73
N THR A 9 -4.85 17.12 0.71
CA THR A 9 -4.49 15.73 0.38
C THR A 9 -3.99 15.61 -1.05
N ALA A 10 -4.65 16.26 -2.02
CA ALA A 10 -4.22 16.23 -3.42
C ALA A 10 -2.81 16.81 -3.59
N ASN A 11 -2.52 17.96 -2.96
CA ASN A 11 -1.19 18.57 -2.97
C ASN A 11 -0.13 17.65 -2.33
N ALA A 12 -0.47 17.00 -1.21
CA ALA A 12 0.45 16.09 -0.54
C ALA A 12 0.77 14.83 -1.37
N LEU A 13 -0.21 14.33 -2.15
CA LEU A 13 -0.02 13.19 -3.06
C LEU A 13 0.93 13.52 -4.23
N VAL A 14 1.05 14.78 -4.64
CA VAL A 14 1.88 15.22 -5.77
C VAL A 14 3.10 16.04 -5.34
N ALA A 15 3.57 15.85 -4.11
CA ALA A 15 4.77 16.52 -3.60
C ALA A 15 6.00 16.25 -4.50
N ASP A 16 6.84 17.27 -4.70
CA ASP A 16 8.03 17.18 -5.55
C ASP A 16 8.92 16.00 -5.18
N GLY A 17 9.32 15.21 -6.19
CA GLY A 17 10.16 14.04 -6.02
C GLY A 17 9.46 12.80 -5.48
N LYS A 18 8.13 12.84 -5.28
CA LYS A 18 7.33 11.69 -4.84
C LYS A 18 6.33 11.22 -5.90
N GLY A 19 5.94 9.94 -5.80
CA GLY A 19 4.91 9.32 -6.63
C GLY A 19 3.95 8.44 -5.83
N ILE A 20 3.05 7.76 -6.56
CA ILE A 20 2.04 6.88 -5.98
C ILE A 20 2.41 5.41 -6.27
N LEU A 21 2.34 4.57 -5.25
CA LEU A 21 2.43 3.11 -5.37
C LEU A 21 1.04 2.52 -5.64
N ALA A 22 0.86 1.88 -6.78
CA ALA A 22 -0.34 1.08 -7.06
C ALA A 22 -0.14 -0.34 -6.53
N ALA A 23 -0.68 -0.63 -5.34
CA ALA A 23 -0.67 -1.94 -4.67
C ALA A 23 -2.09 -2.52 -4.55
N ASP A 24 -2.95 -2.17 -5.50
CA ASP A 24 -4.39 -2.43 -5.56
C ASP A 24 -4.73 -3.68 -6.39
N GLU A 25 -3.78 -4.58 -6.61
CA GLU A 25 -4.04 -5.76 -7.44
C GLU A 25 -5.06 -6.68 -6.78
N SER A 26 -6.17 -6.86 -7.50
CA SER A 26 -7.22 -7.82 -7.16
C SER A 26 -6.70 -9.25 -7.07
N SER A 27 -7.43 -10.13 -6.38
CA SER A 27 -7.03 -11.53 -6.17
C SER A 27 -6.66 -12.28 -7.46
N PRO A 28 -7.39 -12.15 -8.60
CA PRO A 28 -6.99 -12.77 -9.86
C PRO A 28 -5.71 -12.17 -10.45
N THR A 29 -5.48 -10.87 -10.26
CA THR A 29 -4.33 -10.14 -10.82
C THR A 29 -3.06 -10.50 -10.07
N ILE A 30 -3.07 -10.43 -8.73
CA ILE A 30 -1.92 -10.81 -7.91
C ILE A 30 -1.62 -12.30 -8.04
N LYS A 31 -2.64 -13.15 -8.21
CA LYS A 31 -2.43 -14.58 -8.50
C LYS A 31 -1.56 -14.78 -9.74
N LYS A 32 -1.83 -14.08 -10.86
CA LYS A 32 -1.00 -14.17 -12.06
C LYS A 32 0.46 -13.77 -11.80
N ARG A 33 0.68 -12.76 -10.94
CA ARG A 33 2.05 -12.34 -10.55
C ARG A 33 2.74 -13.44 -9.74
N PHE A 34 2.06 -14.04 -8.76
CA PHE A 34 2.62 -15.10 -7.93
C PHE A 34 2.85 -16.41 -8.70
N ASP A 35 1.95 -16.76 -9.63
CA ASP A 35 2.09 -17.94 -10.50
C ASP A 35 3.39 -17.86 -11.33
N SER A 36 3.79 -16.66 -11.76
CA SER A 36 5.03 -16.43 -12.52
C SER A 36 6.32 -16.74 -11.75
N ILE A 37 6.23 -16.75 -10.41
CA ILE A 37 7.33 -17.06 -9.49
C ILE A 37 7.05 -18.31 -8.65
N GLN A 38 6.07 -19.13 -9.08
CA GLN A 38 5.72 -20.41 -8.45
C GLN A 38 5.29 -20.30 -6.98
N ILE A 39 4.66 -19.20 -6.60
CA ILE A 39 4.08 -18.99 -5.26
C ILE A 39 2.57 -19.17 -5.33
N GLU A 40 1.98 -19.84 -4.33
CA GLU A 40 0.53 -19.96 -4.21
C GLU A 40 -0.12 -18.64 -3.75
N SER A 41 -1.24 -18.24 -4.35
CA SER A 41 -1.98 -17.04 -3.94
C SER A 41 -2.90 -17.31 -2.74
N THR A 42 -2.29 -17.48 -1.57
CA THR A 42 -2.98 -17.50 -0.28
C THR A 42 -3.14 -16.08 0.26
N GLU A 43 -4.08 -15.86 1.18
CA GLU A 43 -4.21 -14.58 1.89
C GLU A 43 -2.92 -14.20 2.62
N GLU A 44 -2.26 -15.19 3.20
CA GLU A 44 -0.98 -15.05 3.90
C GLU A 44 0.12 -14.49 3.00
N ASN A 45 0.33 -15.10 1.83
CA ASN A 45 1.35 -14.67 0.88
C ASN A 45 1.04 -13.28 0.31
N ARG A 46 -0.25 -12.98 0.08
CA ARG A 46 -0.68 -11.65 -0.36
C ARG A 46 -0.41 -10.59 0.71
N ARG A 47 -0.73 -10.87 1.97
CA ARG A 47 -0.43 -10.00 3.11
C ARG A 47 1.08 -9.77 3.21
N ASP A 48 1.89 -10.83 3.21
CA ASP A 48 3.34 -10.72 3.40
C ASP A 48 4.03 -9.97 2.27
N TYR A 49 3.56 -10.15 1.03
CA TYR A 49 4.02 -9.34 -0.10
C TYR A 49 3.75 -7.85 0.12
N ARG A 50 2.55 -7.46 0.58
CA ARG A 50 2.24 -6.05 0.86
C ARG A 50 2.97 -5.54 2.10
N ASP A 51 3.13 -6.38 3.12
CA ASP A 51 3.89 -6.03 4.32
C ASP A 51 5.37 -5.74 3.99
N MET A 52 5.97 -6.53 3.11
CA MET A 52 7.32 -6.31 2.59
C MET A 52 7.41 -4.95 1.88
N LEU A 53 6.46 -4.62 1.00
CA LEU A 53 6.43 -3.32 0.32
C LEU A 53 6.34 -2.16 1.33
N PHE A 54 5.42 -2.26 2.30
CA PHE A 54 5.13 -1.16 3.23
C PHE A 54 6.15 -1.02 4.38
N SER A 55 6.96 -2.06 4.60
CA SER A 55 8.04 -2.06 5.59
C SER A 55 9.40 -1.68 4.98
N THR A 56 9.44 -1.32 3.69
CA THR A 56 10.68 -0.89 3.02
C THR A 56 11.18 0.39 3.68
N PRO A 57 12.41 0.40 4.25
CA PRO A 57 12.98 1.60 4.86
C PRO A 57 13.02 2.75 3.86
N ASP A 58 12.75 3.96 4.34
CA ASP A 58 12.86 5.19 3.55
C ASP A 58 11.95 5.30 2.31
N ALA A 59 11.03 4.35 2.09
CA ALA A 59 10.12 4.38 0.95
C ALA A 59 9.29 5.69 0.89
N GLY A 60 8.90 6.23 2.04
CA GLY A 60 8.17 7.50 2.14
C GLY A 60 8.94 8.74 1.67
N GLN A 61 10.24 8.64 1.41
CA GLN A 61 11.00 9.71 0.75
C GLN A 61 10.60 9.87 -0.72
N PHE A 62 10.13 8.79 -1.35
CA PHE A 62 9.79 8.74 -2.78
C PHE A 62 8.33 8.41 -3.06
N ILE A 63 7.60 7.89 -2.08
CA ILE A 63 6.20 7.52 -2.21
C ILE A 63 5.37 8.44 -1.30
N SER A 64 4.40 9.14 -1.88
CA SER A 64 3.48 10.02 -1.17
C SER A 64 2.18 9.31 -0.82
N GLY A 65 1.74 8.38 -1.65
CA GLY A 65 0.51 7.61 -1.44
C GLY A 65 0.59 6.19 -1.96
N ALA A 66 -0.27 5.32 -1.44
CA ALA A 66 -0.40 3.94 -1.88
C ALA A 66 -1.88 3.57 -2.08
N ILE A 67 -2.23 3.09 -3.28
CA ILE A 67 -3.57 2.59 -3.60
C ILE A 67 -3.64 1.13 -3.16
N LEU A 68 -4.64 0.78 -2.37
CA LEU A 68 -4.77 -0.53 -1.74
C LEU A 68 -6.01 -1.27 -2.25
N TYR A 69 -5.93 -2.60 -2.24
CA TYR A 69 -7.11 -3.43 -2.45
C TYR A 69 -7.94 -3.56 -1.15
N ASP A 70 -9.25 -3.85 -1.26
CA ASP A 70 -10.16 -3.97 -0.11
C ASP A 70 -9.70 -5.01 0.92
N GLU A 71 -9.07 -6.10 0.47
CA GLU A 71 -8.44 -7.08 1.37
C GLU A 71 -7.29 -6.44 2.17
N THR A 72 -6.42 -5.68 1.48
CA THR A 72 -5.19 -5.12 2.04
C THR A 72 -5.44 -4.02 3.05
N ILE A 73 -6.43 -3.15 2.84
CA ILE A 73 -6.73 -2.06 3.78
C ILE A 73 -7.23 -2.58 5.14
N ARG A 74 -7.75 -3.82 5.19
CA ARG A 74 -8.25 -4.49 6.40
C ARG A 74 -7.24 -5.48 6.99
N GLN A 75 -6.13 -5.75 6.30
CA GLN A 75 -5.14 -6.72 6.71
C GLN A 75 -4.23 -6.19 7.83
N THR A 76 -3.80 -7.14 8.66
CA THR A 76 -2.83 -6.94 9.73
C THR A 76 -1.61 -7.81 9.44
N ALA A 77 -0.42 -7.25 9.55
CA ALA A 77 0.84 -7.97 9.39
C ALA A 77 0.99 -9.08 10.44
N ALA A 78 1.90 -10.03 10.21
CA ALA A 78 2.16 -11.14 11.13
C ALA A 78 2.51 -10.68 12.57
N ASN A 79 3.08 -9.48 12.71
CA ASN A 79 3.42 -8.89 14.01
C ASN A 79 2.25 -8.15 14.70
N GLY A 80 1.03 -8.22 14.15
CA GLY A 80 -0.16 -7.56 14.72
C GLY A 80 -0.35 -6.09 14.31
N THR A 81 0.55 -5.52 13.50
CA THR A 81 0.41 -4.12 13.03
C THR A 81 -0.48 -4.06 11.80
N ALA A 82 -1.51 -3.19 11.80
CA ALA A 82 -2.31 -2.95 10.60
C ALA A 82 -1.44 -2.44 9.43
N LEU A 83 -1.64 -2.95 8.21
CA LEU A 83 -0.83 -2.55 7.05
C LEU A 83 -0.94 -1.04 6.77
N VAL A 84 -2.12 -0.46 6.98
CA VAL A 84 -2.34 0.99 6.88
C VAL A 84 -1.47 1.78 7.85
N LYS A 85 -1.26 1.28 9.08
CA LYS A 85 -0.41 1.95 10.08
C LYS A 85 1.05 1.97 9.67
N LYS A 86 1.52 0.98 8.91
CA LYS A 86 2.88 0.96 8.37
C LYS A 86 3.09 2.04 7.33
N LEU A 87 2.14 2.22 6.41
CA LEU A 87 2.14 3.31 5.42
C LEU A 87 2.12 4.68 6.11
N GLU A 88 1.19 4.90 7.03
CA GLU A 88 1.08 6.16 7.78
C GLU A 88 2.37 6.48 8.55
N SER A 89 2.99 5.47 9.19
CA SER A 89 4.27 5.63 9.91
C SER A 89 5.44 5.98 8.98
N ALA A 90 5.38 5.54 7.72
CA ALA A 90 6.32 5.91 6.68
C ALA A 90 5.99 7.27 6.03
N GLY A 91 4.92 7.95 6.44
CA GLY A 91 4.46 9.21 5.81
C GLY A 91 3.80 9.02 4.44
N ILE A 92 3.30 7.81 4.15
CA ILE A 92 2.60 7.46 2.92
C ILE A 92 1.09 7.50 3.18
N ILE A 93 0.35 8.21 2.33
CA ILE A 93 -1.10 8.37 2.40
C ILE A 93 -1.79 7.10 1.87
N PRO A 94 -2.52 6.33 2.70
CA PRO A 94 -3.29 5.18 2.23
C PRO A 94 -4.49 5.64 1.39
N GLY A 95 -4.72 4.98 0.26
CA GLY A 95 -5.84 5.17 -0.64
C GLY A 95 -6.48 3.84 -1.04
N ILE A 96 -7.67 3.90 -1.62
CA ILE A 96 -8.44 2.74 -2.11
C ILE A 96 -9.17 3.10 -3.40
#